data_AF-A0A2V7M5M3-F1
#
_entry.id   AF-A0A2V7M5M3-F1
#
_cell.length_a   1.000
_cell.length_b   1.000
_cell.length_c   1.000
_cell.angle_alpha   90.00
_cell.angle_beta   90.00
_cell.angle_gamma   90.00
#
_symmetry.space_group_name_H-M   'P 1'
#
loop_
_entity.id
_entity.type
_entity.pdbx_description
1 polymer ?
#
loop_
_entity_poly.entity_id
_entity_poly.type
_entity_poly.pdbx_seq_one_letter_code
_entity_poly.pdbx_strand_id
1 'polypeptide(L)' 'MHELPSLKEMRAWSRAERARGRRVGFVPTMGFLHEGHLRLVDRAKERA' A
#
# COMPACT_ATOMS: atom_id res chain seq x y z
N MET A 1 -6.84 6.41 -5.94
CA MET A 1 -5.46 5.87 -6.03
C MET A 1 -4.51 7.05 -5.92
N HIS A 2 -3.52 6.97 -5.04
CA HIS A 2 -2.53 8.03 -4.85
C HIS A 2 -1.18 7.54 -5.37
N GLU A 3 -0.47 8.38 -6.12
CA GLU A 3 0.95 8.16 -6.43
C GLU A 3 1.77 9.03 -5.47
N LEU A 4 2.70 8.42 -4.75
CA LEU A 4 3.54 9.08 -3.74
C LEU A 4 5.01 8.87 -4.13
N PRO A 5 5.55 9.66 -5.08
CA PRO A 5 6.86 9.42 -5.68
C PRO A 5 8.03 9.71 -4.73
N SER A 6 7.80 10.41 -3.62
CA SER A 6 8.86 10.74 -2.66
C SER A 6 8.75 10.00 -1.33
N LEU A 7 9.91 9.74 -0.72
CA LEU A 7 9.99 9.17 0.63
C LEU A 7 9.27 10.03 1.68
N LYS A 8 9.30 11.36 1.53
CA LYS A 8 8.67 12.31 2.45
C LYS A 8 7.15 12.17 2.42
N GLU A 9 6.55 12.09 1.23
CA GLU A 9 5.11 11.91 1.04
C GLU A 9 4.64 10.56 1.55
N MET A 10 5.32 9.47 1.19
CA MET A 10 4.96 8.12 1.64
C MET A 10 4.98 8.02 3.18
N ARG A 11 6.01 8.59 3.82
CA ARG A 11 6.12 8.66 5.28
C ARG A 11 5.01 9.50 5.92
N ALA A 12 4.67 10.65 5.33
CA ALA A 12 3.62 11.51 5.84
C ALA A 12 2.24 10.84 5.74
N TRP A 13 1.94 10.25 4.59
CA TRP A 13 0.71 9.52 4.34
C TRP A 13 0.55 8.35 5.31
N SER A 14 1.53 7.43 5.37
CA SER A 14 1.44 6.23 6.23
C SER A 14 1.25 6.57 7.72
N ARG A 15 1.90 7.63 8.22
CA ARG A 15 1.69 8.11 9.61
C ARG A 15 0.29 8.67 9.82
N ALA A 16 -0.24 9.44 8.87
CA ALA A 16 -1.60 9.96 8.96
C ALA A 16 -2.64 8.83 8.95
N GLU A 17 -2.45 7.80 8.13
CA GLU A 17 -3.33 6.63 8.10
C GLU A 17 -3.31 5.87 9.43
N ARG A 18 -2.12 5.65 9.98
CA ARG A 18 -1.96 5.02 11.30
C ARG A 18 -2.59 5.86 12.41
N ALA A 19 -2.44 7.18 12.38
CA ALA A 19 -3.07 8.09 13.36
C ALA A 19 -4.61 8.06 13.30
N ARG A 20 -5.18 7.71 12.13
CA ARG A 20 -6.63 7.48 11.95
C ARG A 20 -7.07 6.08 12.39
N GLY A 21 -6.19 5.27 12.98
CA GLY A 21 -6.49 3.90 13.41
C GLY A 21 -6.60 2.88 12.26
N ARG A 22 -6.21 3.25 11.03
CA ARG A 22 -6.25 2.34 9.88
C ARG A 22 -5.02 1.43 9.85
N ARG A 23 -5.20 0.19 9.43
CA ARG A 23 -4.09 -0.74 9.12
C ARG A 23 -3.68 -0.55 7.66
N VAL A 24 -2.38 -0.70 7.38
CA VAL A 24 -1.83 -0.58 6.04
C VAL A 24 -1.32 -1.94 5.58
N GLY A 25 -1.87 -2.47 4.49
CA GLY A 25 -1.32 -3.62 3.78
C GLY A 25 -0.21 -3.20 2.82
N PHE A 26 0.85 -4.00 2.71
CA PHE A 26 2.02 -3.69 1.87
C PHE A 26 2.29 -4.84 0.89
N VAL A 27 2.32 -4.51 -0.40
CA VAL A 27 2.66 -5.45 -1.49
C VAL A 27 3.84 -4.86 -2.28
N PRO A 28 5.08 -5.24 -1.99
CA PRO A 28 6.24 -4.77 -2.74
C PRO A 28 6.29 -5.44 -4.11
N THR A 29 6.49 -4.65 -5.17
CA THR A 29 6.70 -5.14 -6.54
C THR A 29 7.77 -4.29 -7.23
N MET A 30 8.26 -4.75 -8.38
CA MET A 30 9.15 -3.96 -9.26
C MET A 30 8.42 -3.44 -10.52
N GLY A 31 7.08 -3.46 -10.55
CA GLY A 31 6.28 -3.14 -11.73
C GLY A 31 5.91 -4.36 -12.58
N PHE A 32 5.44 -4.11 -13.82
CA PHE A 32 4.99 -5.13 -14.79
C PHE A 32 4.01 -6.16 -14.18
N LEU A 33 2.88 -5.65 -13.70
CA LEU A 33 1.91 -6.42 -12.93
C LEU A 33 1.14 -7.42 -13.80
N HIS A 34 0.76 -8.53 -13.17
CA HIS A 34 -0.08 -9.59 -13.75
C HIS A 34 -0.97 -10.17 -12.64
N GLU A 35 -1.85 -11.12 -12.96
CA GLU A 35 -2.88 -11.63 -12.05
C GLU A 35 -2.33 -12.08 -10.67
N GLY A 36 -1.16 -12.72 -10.65
CA GLY A 36 -0.50 -13.14 -9.41
C GLY A 36 -0.24 -11.99 -8.44
N HIS A 37 0.15 -10.81 -8.95
CA HIS A 37 0.32 -9.61 -8.12
C HIS A 37 -1.01 -9.10 -7.56
N LEU A 38 -2.08 -9.16 -8.35
CA LEU A 38 -3.41 -8.73 -7.91
C LEU A 38 -3.95 -9.60 -6.78
N ARG A 39 -3.71 -10.92 -6.83
CA ARG A 39 -4.06 -11.83 -5.73
C ARG A 39 -3.37 -11.47 -4.41
N LEU A 40 -2.14 -10.95 -4.45
CA LEU A 40 -1.45 -10.45 -3.25
C LEU A 40 -2.11 -9.16 -2.73
N VAL A 41 -2.56 -8.27 -3.63
CA VAL A 41 -3.30 -7.06 -3.26
C VAL A 41 -4.64 -7.41 -2.60
N ASP A 42 -5.37 -8.36 -3.15
CA ASP A 42 -6.65 -8.81 -2.58
C ASP A 42 -6.44 -9.41 -1.19
N ARG A 43 -5.45 -10.29 -1.02
CA ARG A 43 -5.09 -10.84 0.29
C ARG A 43 -4.65 -9.77 1.29
N ALA A 44 -3.97 -8.71 0.83
CA ALA A 44 -3.58 -7.60 1.69
C ALA A 44 -4.80 -6.79 2.16
N LYS A 45 -5.80 -6.58 1.29
CA LYS A 45 -7.06 -5.90 1.65
C LYS A 45 -7.88 -6.69 2.68
N GLU A 46 -7.92 -8.02 2.56
CA GLU A 46 -8.64 -8.88 3.53
C GLU A 46 -8.04 -8.86 4.94
N ARG A 47 -6.73 -8.58 5.04
CA ARG A 47 -5.96 -8.69 6.31
C ARG A 47 -5.62 -7.32 6.92
N ALA A 48 -5.80 -6.23 6.18
CA ALA A 48 -5.55 -4.87 6.65
C ALA A 48 -6.76 -4.36 7.45
#